data_AF-A0A8T7MNP4-F1
#
_entry.id   AF-A0A8T7MNP4-F1
#
_cell.length_a   1.000
_cell.length_b   1.000
_cell.length_c   1.000
_cell.angle_alpha   90.00
_cell.angle_beta   90.00
_cell.angle_gamma   90.00
#
_symmetry.space_group_name_H-M   'P 1'
#
loop_
_entity.id
_entity.type
_entity.pdbx_description
1 polymer ?
#
loop_
_entity_poly.entity_id
_entity_poly.type
_entity_poly.pdbx_seq_one_letter_code
_entity_poly.pdbx_strand_id
1 'polypeptide(L)'
;MLDHLPKQIKRLVAFLLLWAVSLLAWSFLPSPGAEDVRYWLAWLQAVDSRGIVPAYKTIEWLDYPPLIFLIFFGVAKLATLFQIQLFLGLKLSLFAFLIITTLVFLAWTRNLWLATLLQLALLLNAMALVYVDIYFAPTLLLSLWALKARKLCLFTLVFSTTCLIKWQPVILAPFILVYLLEDQPAERHPTRMEEGQDQPTERHPTRMEEGQDQPTER
;
A
#
# COMPACT_ATOMS: atom_id res chain seq x y z
N MET A 1 8.29 -24.25 -14.21
CA MET A 1 7.49 -25.41 -13.72
C MET A 1 6.02 -25.05 -13.50
N LEU A 2 5.66 -23.84 -13.04
CA LEU A 2 4.26 -23.44 -12.84
C LEU A 2 3.54 -22.99 -14.13
N ASP A 3 4.26 -22.67 -15.20
CA ASP A 3 3.70 -21.99 -16.37
C ASP A 3 2.62 -22.79 -17.10
N HIS A 4 2.69 -24.12 -17.06
CA HIS A 4 1.72 -25.02 -17.70
C HIS A 4 0.41 -25.21 -16.93
N LEU A 5 0.30 -24.74 -15.69
CA LEU A 5 -0.91 -24.94 -14.89
C LEU A 5 -2.06 -24.01 -15.33
N PRO A 6 -3.32 -24.48 -15.28
CA PRO A 6 -4.50 -23.64 -15.44
C PRO A 6 -4.50 -22.42 -14.50
N LYS A 7 -5.02 -21.29 -14.98
CA LYS A 7 -5.09 -20.02 -14.22
C LYS A 7 -5.79 -20.16 -12.86
N GLN A 8 -6.82 -21.00 -12.76
CA GLN A 8 -7.55 -21.25 -11.53
C GLN A 8 -6.68 -21.97 -10.48
N ILE A 9 -5.92 -22.98 -10.89
CA ILE A 9 -4.98 -23.70 -10.02
C ILE A 9 -3.89 -22.76 -9.53
N LYS A 10 -3.31 -21.93 -10.42
CA LYS A 10 -2.32 -20.91 -10.03
C LYS A 10 -2.84 -19.94 -8.96
N ARG A 11 -4.12 -19.53 -9.06
CA ARG A 11 -4.77 -18.66 -8.06
C ARG A 11 -5.00 -19.37 -6.74
N LEU A 12 -5.47 -20.61 -6.78
CA LEU A 12 -5.67 -21.42 -5.58
C LEU A 12 -4.35 -21.63 -4.83
N VAL A 13 -3.27 -22.00 -5.54
CA VAL A 13 -1.94 -22.14 -4.96
C VAL A 13 -1.47 -20.83 -4.33
N ALA A 14 -1.61 -19.70 -5.02
CA ALA A 14 -1.23 -18.39 -4.47
C ALA A 14 -2.02 -18.04 -3.20
N PHE A 15 -3.32 -18.34 -3.18
CA PHE A 15 -4.18 -18.13 -2.01
C PHE A 15 -3.77 -19.02 -0.83
N LEU A 16 -3.52 -20.31 -1.06
CA LEU A 16 -3.04 -21.24 -0.03
C LEU A 16 -1.69 -20.82 0.53
N LEU A 17 -0.78 -20.32 -0.32
CA LEU A 17 0.50 -19.78 0.13
C LEU A 17 0.33 -18.50 0.96
N LEU A 18 -0.55 -17.58 0.54
CA LEU A 18 -0.85 -16.38 1.32
C LEU A 18 -1.39 -16.73 2.72
N TRP A 19 -2.28 -17.72 2.77
CA TRP A 19 -2.82 -18.23 4.01
C TRP A 19 -1.73 -18.89 4.87
N ALA A 20 -0.87 -19.72 4.29
CA ALA A 20 0.26 -20.34 4.99
C ALA A 20 1.23 -19.28 5.56
N VAL A 21 1.54 -18.22 4.81
CA VAL A 21 2.37 -17.09 5.30
C VAL A 21 1.68 -16.35 6.45
N SER A 22 0.35 -16.22 6.41
CA SER A 22 -0.42 -15.62 7.50
C SER A 22 -0.39 -16.48 8.77
N LEU A 23 -0.49 -17.81 8.64
CA LEU A 23 -0.33 -18.74 9.75
C LEU A 23 1.10 -18.73 10.30
N LEU A 24 2.10 -18.64 9.42
CA LEU A 24 3.49 -18.49 9.83
C LEU A 24 3.68 -17.20 10.64
N ALA A 25 3.13 -16.08 10.18
CA ALA A 25 3.14 -14.81 10.91
C ALA A 25 2.48 -14.94 12.29
N TRP A 26 1.36 -15.65 12.38
CA TRP A 26 0.68 -15.95 13.64
C TRP A 26 1.54 -16.81 14.58
N SER A 27 2.31 -17.76 14.05
CA SER A 27 3.21 -18.61 14.86
C SER A 27 4.31 -17.82 15.57
N PHE A 28 4.61 -16.60 15.12
CA PHE A 28 5.55 -15.69 15.79
C PHE A 28 4.93 -14.89 16.94
N LEU A 29 3.64 -15.05 17.26
CA LEU A 29 3.05 -14.38 18.43
C LEU A 29 3.84 -14.59 19.74
N PRO A 30 4.38 -15.79 20.04
CA PRO A 30 5.17 -16.00 21.25
C PRO A 30 6.61 -15.45 21.21
N SER A 31 7.12 -14.98 20.06
CA SER A 31 8.50 -14.50 19.98
C SER A 31 8.76 -13.30 20.91
N PRO A 32 9.97 -13.12 21.46
CA PRO A 32 10.26 -11.97 22.33
C PRO A 32 10.38 -10.64 21.58
N GLY A 33 10.66 -10.65 20.27
CA GLY A 33 10.97 -9.46 19.49
C GLY A 33 12.43 -9.02 19.61
N ALA A 34 12.74 -7.86 19.05
CA ALA A 34 14.06 -7.20 19.15
C ALA A 34 14.20 -6.38 20.44
N GLU A 35 15.39 -5.83 20.70
CA GLU A 35 15.67 -5.01 21.88
C GLU A 35 14.76 -3.77 21.97
N ASP A 36 14.37 -3.20 20.82
CA ASP A 36 13.53 -1.99 20.73
C ASP A 36 12.13 -2.16 21.30
N VAL A 37 11.66 -3.40 21.49
CA VAL A 37 10.38 -3.71 22.15
C VAL A 37 10.26 -3.02 23.50
N ARG A 38 11.37 -2.87 24.22
CA ARG A 38 11.38 -2.19 25.52
C ARG A 38 10.95 -0.73 25.40
N TYR A 39 11.36 -0.04 24.34
CA TYR A 39 10.93 1.33 24.07
C TYR A 39 9.45 1.39 23.68
N TRP A 40 8.99 0.49 22.80
CA TRP A 40 7.58 0.43 22.38
C TRP A 40 6.64 0.19 23.56
N LEU A 41 7.00 -0.73 24.45
CA LEU A 41 6.20 -1.03 25.65
C LEU A 41 6.20 0.14 26.64
N ALA A 42 7.34 0.81 26.83
CA ALA A 42 7.41 2.01 27.67
C ALA A 42 6.52 3.13 27.12
N TRP A 43 6.51 3.32 25.80
CA TRP A 43 5.66 4.33 25.15
C TRP A 43 4.18 3.97 25.22
N LEU A 44 3.82 2.71 24.98
CA LEU A 44 2.45 2.20 25.18
C LEU A 44 1.95 2.43 26.61
N GLN A 45 2.77 2.08 27.60
CA GLN A 45 2.44 2.27 29.01
C GLN A 45 2.34 3.76 29.37
N ALA A 46 3.21 4.61 28.82
CA ALA A 46 3.15 6.04 29.00
C ALA A 46 1.83 6.63 28.44
N VAL A 47 1.45 6.23 27.25
CA VAL A 47 0.22 6.68 26.58
C VAL A 47 -1.02 6.17 27.30
N ASP A 48 -1.01 4.94 27.80
CA ASP A 48 -2.14 4.37 28.53
C ASP A 48 -2.41 5.11 29.84
N SER A 49 -1.34 5.39 30.59
CA SER A 49 -1.40 6.01 31.93
C SER A 49 -1.61 7.52 31.91
N ARG A 50 -1.04 8.22 30.93
CA ARG A 50 -1.00 9.70 30.91
C ARG A 50 -1.74 10.31 29.72
N GLY A 51 -2.22 9.51 28.77
CA GLY A 51 -2.79 9.99 27.52
C GLY A 51 -1.74 10.37 26.47
N ILE A 52 -2.21 10.67 25.25
CA ILE A 52 -1.37 10.86 24.07
C ILE A 52 -0.41 12.06 24.22
N VAL A 53 -0.94 13.25 24.49
CA VAL A 53 -0.15 14.50 24.49
C VAL A 53 0.88 14.52 25.63
N PRO A 54 0.55 14.17 26.89
CA PRO A 54 1.54 14.14 27.96
C PRO A 54 2.62 13.08 27.76
N ALA A 55 2.26 11.90 27.24
CA ALA A 55 3.25 10.88 26.90
C ALA A 55 4.25 11.40 25.86
N TYR A 56 3.76 11.96 24.76
CA TYR A 56 4.58 12.52 23.68
C TYR A 56 5.60 13.55 24.18
N LYS A 57 5.19 14.46 25.07
CA LYS A 57 6.05 15.53 25.61
C LYS A 57 7.16 15.06 26.55
N THR A 58 7.06 13.85 27.09
CA THR A 58 7.96 13.38 28.18
C THR A 58 9.00 12.35 27.72
N ILE A 59 8.96 11.94 26.45
CA ILE A 59 9.92 10.99 25.89
C ILE A 59 11.06 11.79 25.27
N GLU A 60 12.25 11.72 25.87
CA GLU A 60 13.41 12.51 25.45
C GLU A 60 14.03 12.04 24.13
N TRP A 61 13.99 10.74 23.83
CA TRP A 61 14.59 10.13 22.65
C TRP A 61 13.54 9.77 21.61
N LEU A 62 12.78 10.79 21.19
CA LEU A 62 11.61 10.58 20.35
C LEU A 62 11.91 10.78 18.87
N ASP A 63 12.15 9.68 18.17
CA ASP A 63 12.40 9.68 16.73
C ASP A 63 11.12 9.44 15.89
N TYR A 64 9.95 9.46 16.53
CA TYR A 64 8.67 9.18 15.87
C TYR A 64 7.71 10.39 15.89
N PRO A 65 7.04 10.69 14.77
CA PRO A 65 6.04 11.75 14.72
C PRO A 65 4.75 11.37 15.48
N PRO A 66 3.85 12.33 15.77
CA PRO A 66 2.83 12.17 16.81
C PRO A 66 1.75 11.12 16.53
N LEU A 67 1.48 10.75 15.27
CA LEU A 67 0.38 9.84 14.96
C LEU A 67 0.65 8.40 15.43
N ILE A 68 1.91 8.01 15.62
CA ILE A 68 2.22 6.70 16.24
C ILE A 68 1.63 6.59 17.65
N PHE A 69 1.57 7.68 18.41
CA PHE A 69 1.05 7.69 19.78
C PHE A 69 -0.46 7.53 19.81
N LEU A 70 -1.16 8.00 18.78
CA LEU A 70 -2.58 7.72 18.61
C LEU A 70 -2.81 6.22 18.35
N ILE A 71 -1.97 5.58 17.54
CA ILE A 71 -2.01 4.13 17.31
C ILE A 71 -1.75 3.40 18.62
N PHE A 72 -0.69 3.76 19.35
CA PHE A 72 -0.37 3.16 20.66
C PHE A 72 -1.49 3.34 21.67
N PHE A 73 -2.15 4.50 21.70
CA PHE A 73 -3.32 4.70 22.55
C PHE A 73 -4.44 3.71 22.21
N GLY A 74 -4.74 3.54 20.91
CA GLY A 74 -5.70 2.54 20.46
C GLY A 74 -5.32 1.12 20.89
N VAL A 75 -4.05 0.74 20.71
CA VAL A 75 -3.53 -0.57 21.13
C VAL A 75 -3.68 -0.79 22.62
N ALA A 76 -3.29 0.19 23.44
CA ALA A 76 -3.40 0.12 24.89
C ALA A 76 -4.86 -0.02 25.35
N LYS A 77 -5.77 0.81 24.82
CA LYS A 77 -7.20 0.73 25.19
C LYS A 77 -7.85 -0.58 24.76
N LEU A 78 -7.49 -1.12 23.60
CA LEU A 78 -7.94 -2.45 23.19
C LEU A 78 -7.37 -3.54 24.10
N ALA A 79 -6.08 -3.46 24.48
CA ALA A 79 -5.48 -4.43 25.40
C ALA A 79 -6.18 -4.43 26.76
N THR A 80 -6.47 -3.25 27.32
CA THR A 80 -7.26 -3.10 28.56
C THR A 80 -8.67 -3.64 28.39
N LEU A 81 -9.35 -3.30 27.29
CA LEU A 81 -10.72 -3.74 27.01
C LEU A 81 -10.85 -5.27 26.96
N PHE A 82 -9.90 -5.94 26.31
CA PHE A 82 -9.86 -7.40 26.20
C PHE A 82 -9.12 -8.09 27.36
N GLN A 83 -8.64 -7.33 28.35
CA GLN A 83 -7.86 -7.83 29.49
C GLN A 83 -6.65 -8.68 29.08
N ILE A 84 -5.98 -8.29 28.00
CA ILE A 84 -4.78 -8.96 27.51
C ILE A 84 -3.53 -8.16 27.85
N GLN A 85 -2.38 -8.84 27.88
CA GLN A 85 -1.09 -8.20 28.11
C GLN A 85 -0.77 -7.20 27.00
N LEU A 86 -0.18 -6.04 27.36
CA LEU A 86 0.18 -4.98 26.40
C LEU A 86 1.06 -5.48 25.25
N PHE A 87 2.02 -6.37 25.53
CA PHE A 87 2.87 -6.95 24.49
C PHE A 87 2.09 -7.80 23.48
N LEU A 88 1.12 -8.59 23.95
CA LEU A 88 0.23 -9.33 23.06
C LEU A 88 -0.67 -8.38 22.26
N GLY A 89 -1.21 -7.33 22.90
CA GLY A 89 -1.97 -6.27 22.21
C GLY A 89 -1.17 -5.61 21.10
N LEU A 90 0.09 -5.26 21.36
CA LEU A 90 1.03 -4.73 20.37
C LEU A 90 1.17 -5.71 19.20
N LYS A 91 1.50 -6.97 19.44
CA LYS A 91 1.66 -7.96 18.37
C LYS A 91 0.40 -8.22 17.55
N LEU A 92 -0.77 -8.28 18.19
CA LEU A 92 -2.04 -8.44 17.48
C LEU A 92 -2.29 -7.23 16.57
N SER A 93 -1.94 -6.02 17.02
CA SER A 93 -2.06 -4.84 16.17
C SER A 93 -1.06 -4.84 15.01
N LEU A 94 0.19 -5.28 15.21
CA LEU A 94 1.17 -5.43 14.13
C LEU A 94 0.71 -6.48 13.11
N PHE A 95 0.16 -7.59 13.57
CA PHE A 95 -0.45 -8.61 12.71
C PHE A 95 -1.62 -8.03 11.91
N ALA A 96 -2.52 -7.28 12.55
CA ALA A 96 -3.63 -6.62 11.87
C ALA A 96 -3.13 -5.66 10.77
N PHE A 97 -2.12 -4.83 11.06
CA PHE A 97 -1.53 -3.93 10.07
C PHE A 97 -0.78 -4.66 8.96
N LEU A 98 -0.16 -5.81 9.23
CA LEU A 98 0.41 -6.68 8.20
C LEU A 98 -0.67 -7.17 7.24
N ILE A 99 -1.81 -7.65 7.77
CA ILE A 99 -2.95 -8.08 6.94
C ILE A 99 -3.54 -6.90 6.16
N ILE A 100 -3.75 -5.74 6.79
CA ILE A 100 -4.25 -4.54 6.11
C ILE A 100 -3.30 -4.11 4.98
N THR A 101 -1.99 -4.12 5.22
CA THR A 101 -0.96 -3.81 4.21
C THR A 101 -1.08 -4.75 3.02
N THR A 102 -1.16 -6.07 3.27
CA THR A 102 -1.38 -7.08 2.23
C THR A 102 -2.67 -6.82 1.45
N LEU A 103 -3.78 -6.53 2.12
CA LEU A 103 -5.07 -6.30 1.48
C LEU A 103 -5.07 -5.03 0.61
N VAL A 104 -4.49 -3.93 1.09
CA VAL A 104 -4.31 -2.69 0.31
C VAL A 104 -3.47 -2.97 -0.93
N PHE A 105 -2.35 -3.69 -0.77
CA PHE A 105 -1.48 -4.03 -1.90
C PHE A 105 -2.16 -4.97 -2.89
N LEU A 106 -2.93 -5.95 -2.41
CA LEU A 106 -3.70 -6.87 -3.25
C LEU A 106 -4.81 -6.13 -3.99
N ALA A 107 -5.50 -5.19 -3.36
CA ALA A 107 -6.52 -4.36 -3.99
C ALA A 107 -5.92 -3.49 -5.12
N TRP A 108 -4.70 -2.97 -4.90
CA TRP A 108 -3.96 -2.20 -5.89
C TRP A 108 -3.47 -3.07 -7.06
N THR A 109 -2.75 -4.15 -6.78
CA THR A 109 -2.05 -4.95 -7.82
C THR A 109 -2.93 -6.02 -8.45
N ARG A 110 -4.01 -6.44 -7.77
CA ARG A 110 -4.86 -7.58 -8.12
C ARG A 110 -4.06 -8.88 -8.34
N ASN A 111 -2.89 -9.00 -7.72
CA ASN A 111 -1.97 -10.11 -7.89
C ASN A 111 -1.64 -10.76 -6.54
N LEU A 112 -2.21 -11.96 -6.31
CA LEU A 112 -2.01 -12.73 -5.07
C LEU A 112 -0.54 -13.09 -4.85
N TRP A 113 0.22 -13.43 -5.89
CA TRP A 113 1.64 -13.78 -5.73
C TRP A 113 2.46 -12.62 -5.20
N LEU A 114 2.26 -11.42 -5.76
CA LEU A 114 2.95 -10.23 -5.28
C LEU A 114 2.53 -9.88 -3.85
N ALA A 115 1.25 -10.04 -3.49
CA ALA A 115 0.79 -9.85 -2.13
C ALA A 115 1.40 -10.86 -1.14
N THR A 116 1.53 -12.13 -1.53
CA THR A 116 2.22 -13.15 -0.73
C THR A 116 3.68 -12.81 -0.51
N LEU A 117 4.40 -12.40 -1.57
CA LEU A 117 5.80 -12.00 -1.48
C LEU A 117 5.99 -10.78 -0.59
N LEU A 118 5.11 -9.77 -0.71
CA LEU A 118 5.13 -8.59 0.16
C LEU A 118 4.92 -8.99 1.62
N GLN A 119 3.89 -9.79 1.91
CA GLN A 119 3.59 -10.22 3.27
C GLN A 119 4.76 -11.00 3.87
N LEU A 120 5.36 -11.91 3.09
CA LEU A 120 6.52 -12.69 3.52
C LEU A 120 7.73 -11.78 3.81
N ALA A 121 7.98 -10.78 2.96
CA ALA A 121 9.08 -9.83 3.14
C ALA A 121 8.93 -8.98 4.42
N LEU A 122 7.69 -8.61 4.79
CA LEU A 122 7.40 -7.79 5.97
C LEU A 122 7.20 -8.61 7.25
N LEU A 123 6.91 -9.91 7.13
CA LEU A 123 6.56 -10.78 8.25
C LEU A 123 7.62 -10.78 9.36
N LEU A 124 8.89 -10.98 9.00
CA LEU A 124 9.96 -11.07 10.01
C LEU A 124 10.13 -9.74 10.74
N ASN A 125 10.11 -8.62 10.00
CA ASN A 125 10.22 -7.29 10.57
C ASN A 125 9.07 -6.99 11.54
N ALA A 126 7.82 -7.23 11.13
CA ALA A 126 6.64 -6.91 11.94
C ALA A 126 6.40 -7.91 13.08
N MET A 127 6.42 -9.22 12.81
CA MET A 127 5.95 -10.23 13.77
C MET A 127 7.08 -10.87 14.58
N ALA A 128 8.20 -11.18 13.94
CA ALA A 128 9.31 -11.83 14.62
C ALA A 128 10.11 -10.82 15.47
N LEU A 129 10.42 -9.65 14.88
CA LEU A 129 11.23 -8.59 15.49
C LEU A 129 10.41 -7.50 16.19
N VAL A 130 9.11 -7.42 15.93
CA VAL A 130 8.19 -6.45 16.58
C VAL A 130 8.56 -5.00 16.24
N TYR A 131 8.98 -4.75 15.00
CA TYR A 131 9.16 -3.39 14.52
C TYR A 131 7.81 -2.75 14.17
N VAL A 132 7.64 -1.50 14.58
CA VAL A 132 6.41 -0.72 14.41
C VAL A 132 6.29 -0.08 13.03
N ASP A 133 7.28 -0.29 12.16
CA ASP A 133 7.33 0.17 10.77
C ASP A 133 6.10 -0.24 9.96
N ILE A 134 5.50 -1.39 10.27
CA ILE A 134 4.31 -1.86 9.57
C ILE A 134 3.10 -0.90 9.69
N TYR A 135 3.08 -0.01 10.69
CA TYR A 135 1.95 0.91 10.87
C TYR A 135 1.80 1.96 9.77
N PHE A 136 2.89 2.42 9.15
CA PHE A 136 2.79 3.42 8.07
C PHE A 136 2.62 2.77 6.69
N ALA A 137 2.83 1.44 6.57
CA ALA A 137 2.84 0.75 5.29
C ALA A 137 1.49 0.82 4.53
N PRO A 138 0.31 0.65 5.16
CA PRO A 138 -0.97 0.77 4.45
C PRO A 138 -1.17 2.15 3.84
N THR A 139 -0.88 3.22 4.59
CA THR A 139 -1.05 4.59 4.12
C THR A 139 -0.01 4.92 3.06
N LEU A 140 1.23 4.45 3.19
CA LEU A 140 2.23 4.63 2.14
C LEU A 140 1.76 4.01 0.81
N LEU A 141 1.35 2.73 0.82
CA LEU A 141 0.88 2.06 -0.38
C LEU A 141 -0.33 2.75 -1.00
N LEU A 142 -1.29 3.17 -0.18
CA LEU A 142 -2.48 3.90 -0.64
C LEU A 142 -2.09 5.26 -1.24
N SER A 143 -1.10 5.96 -0.67
CA SER A 143 -0.61 7.22 -1.23
C SER A 143 0.05 7.03 -2.59
N LEU A 144 0.90 6.02 -2.75
CA LEU A 144 1.55 5.72 -4.04
C LEU A 144 0.54 5.29 -5.11
N TRP A 145 -0.49 4.53 -4.72
CA TRP A 145 -1.62 4.25 -5.61
C TRP A 145 -2.35 5.52 -6.03
N ALA A 146 -2.67 6.42 -5.08
CA ALA A 146 -3.36 7.67 -5.36
C ALA A 146 -2.54 8.59 -6.28
N LEU A 147 -1.21 8.64 -6.08
CA LEU A 147 -0.27 9.34 -6.93
C LEU A 147 -0.31 8.78 -8.37
N LYS A 148 -0.19 7.46 -8.52
CA LYS A 148 -0.30 6.78 -9.82
C LYS A 148 -1.65 7.04 -10.50
N ALA A 149 -2.72 7.13 -9.72
CA ALA A 149 -4.07 7.41 -10.20
C ALA A 149 -4.36 8.91 -10.41
N ARG A 150 -3.36 9.79 -10.28
CA ARG A 150 -3.47 11.25 -10.41
C ARG A 150 -4.47 11.90 -9.45
N LYS A 151 -4.78 11.25 -8.33
CA LYS A 151 -5.66 11.77 -7.27
C LYS A 151 -4.84 12.59 -6.27
N LEU A 152 -4.36 13.75 -6.69
CA LEU A 152 -3.36 14.54 -5.94
C LEU A 152 -3.81 14.95 -4.54
N CYS A 153 -5.09 15.30 -4.36
CA CYS A 153 -5.64 15.62 -3.04
C CYS A 153 -5.57 14.41 -2.08
N LEU A 154 -6.01 13.24 -2.54
CA LEU A 154 -5.94 12.00 -1.77
C LEU A 154 -4.49 11.59 -1.51
N PHE A 155 -3.62 11.68 -2.53
CA PHE A 155 -2.19 11.43 -2.36
C PHE A 155 -1.60 12.32 -1.27
N THR A 156 -1.83 13.63 -1.32
CA THR A 156 -1.28 14.59 -0.35
C THR A 156 -1.76 14.29 1.06
N LEU A 157 -3.07 14.04 1.24
CA LEU A 157 -3.66 13.72 2.54
C LEU A 157 -3.07 12.43 3.13
N VAL A 158 -3.03 11.36 2.32
CA VAL A 158 -2.58 10.05 2.78
C VAL A 158 -1.06 10.02 2.97
N PHE A 159 -0.28 10.67 2.10
CA PHE A 159 1.18 10.78 2.24
C PHE A 159 1.58 11.62 3.45
N SER A 160 0.85 12.71 3.72
CA SER A 160 1.04 13.49 4.96
C SER A 160 0.75 12.65 6.19
N THR A 161 -0.33 11.86 6.17
CA THR A 161 -0.66 10.92 7.24
C THR A 161 0.47 9.90 7.45
N THR A 162 1.00 9.32 6.38
CA THR A 162 2.16 8.42 6.42
C THR A 162 3.36 9.09 7.11
N CYS A 163 3.68 10.33 6.73
CA CYS A 163 4.79 11.10 7.32
C CYS A 163 4.55 11.43 8.81
N LEU A 164 3.29 11.55 9.24
CA LEU A 164 2.93 11.75 10.65
C LEU A 164 2.93 10.45 11.47
N ILE A 165 3.00 9.27 10.84
CA ILE A 165 3.22 7.98 11.53
C ILE A 165 4.72 7.70 11.64
N LYS A 166 5.46 7.89 10.54
CA LYS A 166 6.91 7.72 10.47
C LYS A 166 7.47 8.76 9.50
N TRP A 167 8.54 9.45 9.87
CA TRP A 167 9.07 10.56 9.06
C TRP A 167 9.88 10.10 7.83
N GLN A 168 10.43 8.87 7.85
CA GLN A 168 11.31 8.35 6.79
C GLN A 168 10.76 8.44 5.35
N PRO A 169 9.44 8.27 5.08
CA PRO A 169 8.88 8.42 3.75
C PRO A 169 9.08 9.81 3.12
N VAL A 170 9.42 10.85 3.89
CA VAL A 170 9.83 12.16 3.36
C VAL A 170 11.01 12.05 2.39
N ILE A 171 11.86 11.02 2.52
CA ILE A 171 12.96 10.74 1.58
C ILE A 171 12.44 10.49 0.14
N LEU A 172 11.18 10.10 -0.03
CA LEU A 172 10.56 9.94 -1.35
C LEU A 172 10.16 11.25 -2.02
N ALA A 173 10.07 12.37 -1.28
CA ALA A 173 9.62 13.66 -1.80
C ALA A 173 10.36 14.14 -3.06
N PRO A 174 11.70 14.11 -3.17
CA PRO A 174 12.39 14.53 -4.40
C PRO A 174 12.00 13.67 -5.62
N PHE A 175 11.83 12.36 -5.45
CA PHE A 175 11.44 11.46 -6.53
C PHE A 175 9.99 11.69 -6.97
N ILE A 176 9.11 11.97 -6.00
CA ILE A 176 7.72 12.33 -6.27
C ILE A 176 7.65 13.65 -7.05
N LEU A 177 8.50 14.63 -6.71
CA LEU A 177 8.56 15.89 -7.43
C LEU A 177 8.98 15.69 -8.88
N VAL A 178 10.04 14.91 -9.14
CA VAL A 178 10.46 14.57 -10.51
C VAL A 178 9.33 13.86 -11.27
N TYR A 179 8.68 12.88 -10.66
CA TYR A 179 7.54 12.17 -11.25
C TYR A 179 6.36 13.08 -11.61
N LEU A 180 6.12 14.16 -10.84
CA LEU A 180 5.09 15.14 -11.12
C LEU A 180 5.48 16.14 -12.21
N LEU A 181 6.78 16.44 -12.37
CA LEU A 181 7.30 17.35 -13.40
C LEU A 181 7.34 16.70 -14.78
N GLU A 182 7.77 15.43 -14.87
CA GLU A 182 7.85 14.70 -16.15
C GLU A 182 6.47 14.44 -16.78
N ASP A 183 5.43 14.34 -15.95
CA ASP A 183 4.07 14.05 -16.43
C ASP A 183 3.26 15.30 -16.74
N GLN A 184 3.87 16.49 -16.74
CA GLN A 184 3.26 17.61 -17.42
C GLN A 184 3.35 17.28 -18.93
N PRO A 185 2.22 17.02 -19.62
CA PRO A 185 2.28 17.00 -21.07
C PRO A 185 2.79 18.37 -21.43
N ALA A 186 4.05 18.44 -21.91
CA ALA A 186 4.60 19.62 -22.56
C ALA A 186 3.43 20.15 -23.37
N GLU A 187 2.92 21.33 -22.97
CA GLU A 187 1.70 21.90 -23.53
C GLU A 187 1.80 21.59 -25.00
N ARG A 188 0.90 20.71 -25.48
CA ARG A 188 0.83 20.42 -26.89
C ARG A 188 0.56 21.78 -27.44
N HIS A 189 1.62 22.49 -27.85
CA HIS A 189 1.51 23.69 -28.62
C HIS A 189 0.52 23.22 -29.67
N PRO A 190 -0.71 23.77 -29.70
CA PRO A 190 -1.47 23.63 -30.90
C PRO A 190 -0.55 24.37 -31.87
N THR A 191 0.28 23.61 -32.60
CA THR A 191 0.93 24.11 -33.80
C THR A 191 -0.27 24.54 -34.59
N ARG A 192 -0.53 25.85 -34.48
CA ARG A 192 -1.56 26.56 -35.15
C ARG A 192 -1.38 26.11 -36.59
N MET A 193 -2.26 25.24 -37.04
CA MET A 193 -2.56 25.09 -38.45
C MET A 193 -3.37 26.35 -38.81
N GLU A 194 -2.75 27.52 -38.59
CA GLU A 194 -2.96 28.66 -39.46
C GLU A 194 -2.22 28.27 -40.74
N GLU A 195 -2.76 28.34 -41.92
CA GLU A 195 -4.08 28.65 -42.42
C GLU A 195 -3.85 28.54 -43.93
N GLY A 196 -4.81 27.96 -44.66
CA GLY A 196 -4.88 28.18 -46.10
C GLY A 196 -3.88 27.43 -46.95
N GLN A 197 -4.30 26.28 -47.47
CA GLN A 197 -4.31 26.15 -48.92
C GLN A 197 -5.47 25.24 -49.32
N ASP A 198 -6.55 25.90 -49.75
CA ASP A 198 -7.58 25.35 -50.61
C ASP A 198 -6.95 24.46 -51.69
N GLN A 199 -7.40 23.21 -51.79
CA GLN A 199 -7.52 22.58 -53.10
C GLN A 199 -8.88 21.91 -53.27
N PRO A 200 -9.49 22.08 -54.45
CA PRO A 200 -10.88 21.75 -54.69
C PRO A 200 -11.04 20.28 -55.11
N THR A 201 -12.10 19.68 -54.57
CA THR A 201 -13.09 18.87 -55.28
C THR A 201 -12.64 18.13 -56.55
N GLU A 202 -12.38 16.83 -56.45
CA GLU A 202 -12.75 15.89 -57.52
C GLU A 202 -13.58 14.74 -56.96
N ARG A 203 -14.87 14.78 -57.29
CA ARG A 203 -15.78 13.64 -57.21
C ARG A 203 -15.43 12.68 -58.34
N HIS A 204 -15.25 11.40 -58.03
CA HIS A 204 -15.52 10.36 -59.03
C HIS A 204 -16.03 9.06 -58.40
N PRO A 205 -16.83 8.28 -59.17
CA PRO A 205 -18.02 7.61 -58.67
C PRO A 205 -17.84 6.10 -58.56
N THR A 206 -18.75 5.50 -57.80
CA THR A 206 -19.47 4.25 -58.09
C THR A 206 -18.71 3.10 -58.79
N ARG A 207 -18.48 2.02 -58.04
CA ARG A 207 -18.42 0.65 -58.57
C ARG A 207 -19.01 -0.28 -57.50
N MET A 208 -20.28 -0.65 -57.61
CA MET A 208 -20.82 -1.83 -58.31
C MET A 208 -20.28 -3.15 -57.73
N GLU A 209 -21.17 -3.77 -56.93
CA GLU A 209 -21.61 -5.18 -57.00
C GLU A 209 -20.66 -6.36 -56.77
N GLU A 210 -21.32 -7.47 -56.42
CA GLU A 210 -20.88 -8.87 -56.29
C GLU A 210 -20.17 -9.19 -54.96
N GLY A 211 -20.79 -9.90 -53.99
CA GLY A 211 -21.67 -11.05 -54.13
C GLY A 211 -20.84 -12.31 -54.00
N GLN A 212 -20.91 -13.00 -52.85
CA GLN A 212 -20.73 -14.46 -52.79
C GLN A 212 -21.15 -15.02 -51.43
N ASP A 213 -22.29 -15.69 -51.47
CA ASP A 213 -22.65 -16.80 -50.60
C ASP A 213 -21.54 -17.86 -50.59
N GLN A 214 -21.25 -18.40 -49.41
CA GLN A 214 -20.89 -19.82 -49.28
C GLN A 214 -21.52 -20.41 -48.01
N PRO A 215 -22.46 -21.35 -48.16
CA PRO A 215 -22.74 -22.38 -47.17
C PRO A 215 -21.90 -23.63 -47.49
N THR A 216 -21.37 -24.35 -46.49
CA THR A 216 -21.48 -25.83 -46.37
C THR A 216 -20.63 -26.38 -45.21
N GLU A 217 -21.29 -27.23 -44.41
CA GLU A 217 -20.81 -28.50 -43.81
C GLU A 217 -19.54 -28.47 -42.91
N ARG A 218 -19.54 -28.95 -41.66
CA ARG A 218 -20.03 -30.23 -41.12
C ARG A 218 -20.25 -30.16 -39.62
#